data_AF-A0A835X6N3-F1
#
_entry.id   AF-A0A835X6N3-F1
#
_cell.length_a   1.000
_cell.length_b   1.000
_cell.length_c   1.000
_cell.angle_alpha   90.00
_cell.angle_beta   90.00
_cell.angle_gamma   90.00
#
_symmetry.space_group_name_H-M   'P 1'
#
loop_
_entity.id
_entity.type
_entity.pdbx_description
1 polymer ?
#
loop_
_entity_poly.entity_id
_entity_poly.type
_entity_poly.pdbx_seq_one_letter_code
_entity_poly.pdbx_strand_id
1 'polypeptide(L)'
;MMHISGQAGQALQEKGILKKDDIENLRLAALLHDIGHGPFSHLFEEILQEKRKISHEEIGKRIILKTEIGDSLSKSGYDKKFITKLAFGDSNLQFMNEIISGVLSADMMDYLLRDGYYTGAEHAKIDHKRLTQSLEVYQKKLALEKSALYSFESMMHSRYQMFKAVYFHKTVRSAEVMLLESMRLADEELGLTSLNLIDYVELTDESVLLKLLSLSGRTSELRRAKKIAEDYQNRQLLKCVFERILTNKAKLGKMKTSQLRNKISKKSRVNENEIFIDSSITSSLPLA
;
A
#
# COMPACT_ATOMS: atom_id res chain seq x y z
N MET A 1 7.00 10.83 -4.73
CA MET A 1 5.85 11.45 -4.06
C MET A 1 6.15 12.92 -3.69
N MET A 2 7.08 13.18 -2.75
CA MET A 2 7.49 14.54 -2.33
C MET A 2 7.71 15.56 -3.46
N HIS A 3 8.40 15.17 -4.54
CA HIS A 3 8.65 16.05 -5.68
C HIS A 3 7.36 16.49 -6.37
N ILE A 4 6.46 15.55 -6.67
CA ILE A 4 5.20 15.80 -7.37
C ILE A 4 4.26 16.62 -6.47
N SER A 5 4.21 16.34 -5.16
CA SER A 5 3.46 17.18 -4.21
C SER A 5 3.97 18.62 -4.17
N GLY A 6 5.29 18.80 -4.29
CA GLY A 6 5.90 20.13 -4.42
C GLY A 6 5.46 20.86 -5.70
N GLN A 7 5.41 20.16 -6.84
CA GLN A 7 4.92 20.72 -8.11
C GLN A 7 3.42 21.09 -8.03
N ALA A 8 2.59 20.22 -7.45
CA ALA A 8 1.18 20.51 -7.19
C ALA A 8 1.03 21.75 -6.29
N GLY A 9 1.84 21.84 -5.23
CA GLY A 9 1.87 23.00 -4.34
C GLY A 9 2.26 24.30 -5.06
N GLN A 10 3.28 24.25 -5.93
CA GLN A 10 3.73 25.39 -6.75
C GLN A 10 2.63 25.85 -7.72
N ALA A 11 1.98 24.93 -8.44
CA ALA A 11 0.90 25.27 -9.36
C ALA A 11 -0.27 25.98 -8.65
N LEU A 12 -0.66 25.51 -7.46
CA LEU A 12 -1.70 26.16 -6.67
C LEU A 12 -1.23 27.49 -6.05
N GLN A 13 0.06 27.63 -5.75
CA GLN A 13 0.64 28.89 -5.30
C GLN A 13 0.60 29.96 -6.40
N GLU A 14 0.96 29.61 -7.64
CA GLU A 14 0.90 30.52 -8.80
C GLU A 14 -0.52 31.05 -9.05
N LYS A 15 -1.53 30.27 -8.66
CA LYS A 15 -2.96 30.63 -8.71
C LYS A 15 -3.44 31.42 -7.48
N GLY A 16 -2.56 31.70 -6.51
CA GLY A 16 -2.89 32.43 -5.29
C GLY A 16 -3.69 31.62 -4.25
N ILE A 17 -3.73 30.29 -4.37
CA ILE A 17 -4.53 29.40 -3.50
C ILE A 17 -3.72 28.96 -2.29
N LEU A 18 -2.44 28.63 -2.49
CA LEU A 18 -1.50 28.22 -1.44
C LEU A 18 -0.46 29.29 -1.14
N LYS A 19 -0.01 29.33 0.12
CA LYS A 19 1.14 30.13 0.53
C LYS A 19 2.44 29.34 0.32
N LYS A 20 3.57 30.04 0.35
CA LYS A 20 4.89 29.42 0.19
C LYS A 20 5.16 28.35 1.26
N ASP A 21 4.78 28.61 2.50
CA ASP A 21 4.99 27.68 3.63
C ASP A 21 4.15 26.40 3.50
N ASP A 22 3.01 26.45 2.80
CA ASP A 22 2.17 25.28 2.57
C ASP A 22 2.86 24.24 1.66
N ILE A 23 3.76 24.68 0.78
CA ILE A 23 4.50 23.80 -0.13
C ILE A 23 5.44 22.90 0.66
N GLU A 24 6.18 23.44 1.64
CA GLU A 24 7.07 22.63 2.48
C GLU A 24 6.26 21.68 3.37
N ASN A 25 5.12 22.12 3.91
CA ASN A 25 4.22 21.25 4.66
C ASN A 25 3.71 20.08 3.79
N LEU A 26 3.33 20.34 2.54
CA LEU A 26 2.94 19.29 1.58
C LEU A 26 4.10 18.33 1.30
N ARG A 27 5.32 18.83 1.10
CA ARG A 27 6.50 18.01 0.83
C ARG A 27 6.86 17.11 2.01
N LEU A 28 6.76 17.61 3.23
CA LEU A 28 7.00 16.83 4.45
C LEU A 28 5.91 15.78 4.68
N ALA A 29 4.63 16.16 4.52
CA ALA A 29 3.52 15.20 4.60
C ALA A 29 3.66 14.10 3.55
N ALA A 30 4.02 14.47 2.33
CA ALA A 30 4.29 13.59 1.21
C ALA A 30 5.45 12.62 1.47
N LEU A 31 6.53 13.09 2.08
CA LEU A 31 7.67 12.27 2.45
C LEU A 31 7.30 11.21 3.49
N LEU A 32 6.36 11.53 4.38
CA LEU A 32 6.02 10.71 5.55
C LEU A 32 4.75 9.87 5.39
N HIS A 33 3.99 10.02 4.30
CA HIS A 33 2.69 9.35 4.15
C HIS A 33 2.77 7.81 4.23
N ASP A 34 3.87 7.22 3.76
CA ASP A 34 4.10 5.77 3.74
C ASP A 34 5.01 5.28 4.87
N ILE A 35 5.41 6.14 5.82
CA ILE A 35 6.38 5.78 6.88
C ILE A 35 5.89 4.64 7.79
N GLY A 36 4.58 4.39 7.81
CA GLY A 36 3.97 3.32 8.60
C GLY A 36 3.97 1.95 7.95
N HIS A 37 4.38 1.82 6.67
CA HIS A 37 4.45 0.51 6.02
C HIS A 37 5.47 -0.40 6.70
N GLY A 38 5.04 -1.63 6.97
CA GLY A 38 5.93 -2.69 7.40
C GLY A 38 6.56 -3.43 6.21
N PRO A 39 7.25 -4.55 6.48
CA PRO A 39 7.85 -5.40 5.47
C PRO A 39 6.87 -5.79 4.36
N PHE A 40 7.27 -5.79 3.11
CA PHE A 40 6.40 -6.14 1.97
C PHE A 40 5.13 -5.27 1.87
N SER A 41 5.17 -4.05 2.40
CA SER A 41 4.14 -3.01 2.28
C SER A 41 2.73 -3.48 2.67
N HIS A 42 1.77 -3.50 1.72
CA HIS A 42 0.38 -3.89 1.98
C HIS A 42 0.23 -5.35 2.43
N LEU A 43 1.19 -6.22 2.11
CA LEU A 43 1.10 -7.62 2.48
C LEU A 43 1.13 -7.79 4.00
N PHE A 44 2.01 -7.07 4.68
CA PHE A 44 2.13 -7.12 6.13
C PHE A 44 0.96 -6.41 6.83
N GLU A 45 0.42 -5.37 6.21
CA GLU A 45 -0.80 -4.73 6.66
C GLU A 45 -1.99 -5.71 6.73
N GLU A 46 -2.10 -6.69 5.82
CA GLU A 46 -3.15 -7.71 5.92
C GLU A 46 -3.09 -8.47 7.26
N ILE A 47 -1.88 -8.81 7.73
CA ILE A 47 -1.66 -9.52 9.00
C ILE A 47 -1.97 -8.61 10.19
N LEU A 48 -1.47 -7.37 10.15
CA LEU A 48 -1.76 -6.36 11.17
C LEU A 48 -3.27 -6.09 11.28
N GLN A 49 -3.97 -5.95 10.17
CA GLN A 49 -5.41 -5.71 10.15
C GLN A 49 -6.20 -6.95 10.58
N GLU A 50 -5.73 -8.15 10.24
CA GLU A 50 -6.31 -9.41 10.69
C GLU A 50 -6.23 -9.57 12.20
N LYS A 51 -5.02 -9.43 12.78
CA LYS A 51 -4.73 -9.74 14.19
C LYS A 51 -4.91 -8.57 15.14
N ARG A 52 -4.66 -7.33 14.69
CA ARG A 52 -4.62 -6.13 15.54
C ARG A 52 -5.59 -5.02 15.14
N LYS A 53 -6.23 -5.12 13.96
CA LYS A 53 -7.17 -4.11 13.43
C LYS A 53 -6.51 -2.72 13.28
N ILE A 54 -5.24 -2.71 12.92
CA ILE A 54 -4.44 -1.49 12.72
C ILE A 54 -3.97 -1.42 11.26
N SER A 55 -4.05 -0.22 10.68
CA SER A 55 -3.53 0.09 9.35
C SER A 55 -2.11 0.64 9.42
N HIS A 56 -1.42 0.64 8.27
CA HIS A 56 -0.13 1.31 8.15
C HIS A 56 -0.24 2.81 8.45
N GLU A 57 -1.36 3.47 8.08
CA GLU A 57 -1.60 4.88 8.39
C GLU A 57 -1.59 5.17 9.90
N GLU A 58 -2.26 4.34 10.70
CA GLU A 58 -2.29 4.50 12.16
C GLU A 58 -0.91 4.26 12.78
N ILE A 59 -0.11 3.34 12.22
CA ILE A 59 1.28 3.15 12.63
C ILE A 59 2.12 4.37 12.25
N GLY A 60 1.95 4.91 11.04
CA GLY A 60 2.63 6.12 10.59
C GLY A 60 2.34 7.33 11.49
N LYS A 61 1.09 7.52 11.93
CA LYS A 61 0.71 8.53 12.93
C LYS A 61 1.51 8.34 14.22
N ARG A 62 1.64 7.10 14.71
CA ARG A 62 2.39 6.80 15.94
C ARG A 62 3.88 7.07 15.77
N ILE A 63 4.47 6.70 14.64
CA ILE A 63 5.88 6.97 14.34
C ILE A 63 6.12 8.48 14.38
N ILE A 64 5.35 9.28 13.62
CA ILE A 64 5.56 10.73 13.59
C ILE A 64 5.31 11.37 14.97
N LEU A 65 4.30 10.92 15.73
CA LEU A 65 3.93 11.59 16.98
C LEU A 65 4.80 11.18 18.18
N LYS A 66 5.35 9.96 18.18
CA LYS A 66 5.97 9.33 19.37
C LYS A 66 7.46 9.01 19.25
N THR A 67 8.08 9.29 18.11
CA THR A 67 9.51 9.00 17.87
C THR A 67 10.31 10.27 17.52
N GLU A 68 11.62 10.12 17.40
CA GLU A 68 12.57 11.16 17.03
C GLU A 68 12.28 11.80 15.66
N ILE A 69 11.53 11.12 14.78
CA ILE A 69 11.08 11.67 13.50
C ILE A 69 10.23 12.93 13.76
N GLY A 70 9.26 12.84 14.66
CA GLY A 70 8.45 13.98 15.07
C GLY A 70 9.26 15.08 15.72
N ASP A 71 10.19 14.70 16.60
CA ASP A 71 11.01 15.66 17.32
C ASP A 71 11.95 16.41 16.37
N SER A 72 12.43 15.75 15.32
CA SER A 72 13.21 16.37 14.25
C SER A 72 12.37 17.38 13.46
N LEU A 73 11.13 17.05 13.11
CA LEU A 73 10.20 18.02 12.48
C LEU A 73 10.02 19.26 13.34
N SER A 74 9.75 19.08 14.64
CA SER A 74 9.56 20.19 15.57
C SER A 74 10.82 21.03 15.77
N LYS A 75 12.01 20.42 15.85
CA LYS A 75 13.30 21.13 15.90
C LYS A 75 13.57 21.97 14.65
N SER A 76 13.09 21.52 13.50
CA SER A 76 13.18 22.26 12.23
C SER A 76 12.10 23.33 12.04
N GLY A 77 11.24 23.57 13.05
CA GLY A 77 10.22 24.61 13.02
C GLY A 77 8.87 24.20 12.46
N TYR A 78 8.64 22.90 12.22
CA TYR A 78 7.37 22.38 11.69
C TYR A 78 6.48 21.80 12.78
N ASP A 79 5.17 22.03 12.69
CA ASP A 79 4.20 21.38 13.58
C ASP A 79 4.00 19.92 13.16
N LYS A 80 4.63 19.00 13.91
CA LYS A 80 4.51 17.55 13.66
C LYS A 80 3.06 17.08 13.64
N LYS A 81 2.17 17.63 14.48
CA LYS A 81 0.74 17.25 14.50
C LYS A 81 0.04 17.67 13.22
N PHE A 82 0.35 18.86 12.71
CA PHE A 82 -0.20 19.33 11.45
C PHE A 82 0.28 18.49 10.27
N ILE A 83 1.59 18.21 10.19
CA ILE A 83 2.17 17.33 9.16
C ILE A 83 1.55 15.93 9.20
N THR A 84 1.37 15.35 10.39
CA THR A 84 0.68 14.05 10.55
C THR A 84 -0.75 14.11 10.00
N LYS A 85 -1.52 15.15 10.35
CA LYS A 85 -2.89 15.31 9.83
C LYS A 85 -2.93 15.50 8.32
N LEU A 86 -1.95 16.18 7.74
CA LEU A 86 -1.83 16.31 6.28
C LEU A 86 -1.50 14.98 5.61
N ALA A 87 -0.54 14.23 6.15
CA ALA A 87 -0.07 12.97 5.59
C ALA A 87 -1.17 11.89 5.56
N PHE A 88 -2.04 11.87 6.57
CA PHE A 88 -3.03 10.80 6.77
C PHE A 88 -4.50 11.25 6.69
N GLY A 89 -4.79 12.35 5.99
CA GLY A 89 -6.18 12.72 5.66
C GLY A 89 -7.01 13.39 6.76
N ASP A 90 -6.43 13.70 7.93
CA ASP A 90 -7.16 14.20 9.11
C ASP A 90 -7.09 15.75 9.28
N SER A 91 -6.70 16.47 8.23
CA SER A 91 -6.55 17.94 8.31
C SER A 91 -7.85 18.67 7.96
N ASN A 92 -7.94 19.94 8.32
CA ASN A 92 -9.06 20.80 7.90
C ASN A 92 -8.92 21.30 6.44
N LEU A 93 -7.83 20.94 5.76
CA LEU A 93 -7.47 21.36 4.41
C LEU A 93 -7.63 20.17 3.45
N GLN A 94 -8.89 19.81 3.18
CA GLN A 94 -9.24 18.62 2.39
C GLN A 94 -8.49 18.55 1.05
N PHE A 95 -8.45 19.63 0.27
CA PHE A 95 -7.72 19.63 -1.00
C PHE A 95 -6.22 19.34 -0.84
N MET A 96 -5.59 19.74 0.26
CA MET A 96 -4.18 19.41 0.53
C MET A 96 -4.01 17.94 0.90
N ASN A 97 -4.94 17.38 1.67
CA ASN A 97 -4.97 15.94 1.91
C ASN A 97 -5.13 15.16 0.60
N GLU A 98 -5.99 15.63 -0.31
CA GLU A 98 -6.23 15.00 -1.62
C GLU A 98 -5.01 15.04 -2.57
N ILE A 99 -4.12 16.03 -2.40
CA ILE A 99 -2.81 16.04 -3.09
C ILE A 99 -1.93 14.90 -2.60
N ILE A 100 -1.99 14.55 -1.31
CA ILE A 100 -1.20 13.47 -0.72
C ILE A 100 -1.84 12.10 -1.03
N SER A 101 -3.13 11.96 -0.70
CA SER A 101 -3.91 10.73 -0.84
C SER A 101 -5.29 11.05 -1.40
N GLY A 102 -5.55 10.60 -2.62
CA GLY A 102 -6.71 10.99 -3.41
C GLY A 102 -6.60 10.51 -4.86
N VAL A 103 -7.65 10.76 -5.65
CA VAL A 103 -7.71 10.31 -7.06
C VAL A 103 -6.73 11.07 -7.95
N LEU A 104 -6.41 12.32 -7.59
CA LEU A 104 -5.45 13.19 -8.27
C LEU A 104 -4.14 13.31 -7.46
N SER A 105 -3.83 12.34 -6.59
CA SER A 105 -2.72 12.46 -5.66
C SER A 105 -1.35 12.32 -6.33
N ALA A 106 -0.37 12.97 -5.70
CA ALA A 106 1.04 12.81 -6.00
C ALA A 106 1.54 11.38 -5.70
N ASP A 107 0.91 10.64 -4.78
CA ASP A 107 1.17 9.22 -4.56
C ASP A 107 0.86 8.41 -5.83
N MET A 108 -0.37 8.54 -6.35
CA MET A 108 -0.78 7.87 -7.59
C MET A 108 0.11 8.21 -8.77
N MET A 109 0.46 9.48 -8.92
CA MET A 109 1.34 9.89 -9.99
C MET A 109 2.75 9.32 -9.85
N ASP A 110 3.28 9.21 -8.63
CA ASP A 110 4.63 8.71 -8.40
C ASP A 110 4.74 7.20 -8.62
N TYR A 111 3.92 6.39 -7.95
CA TYR A 111 4.09 4.94 -8.04
C TYR A 111 3.75 4.44 -9.45
N LEU A 112 2.79 5.04 -10.17
CA LEU A 112 2.50 4.61 -11.55
C LEU A 112 3.73 4.79 -12.44
N LEU A 113 4.38 5.95 -12.38
CA LEU A 113 5.61 6.21 -13.16
C LEU A 113 6.76 5.31 -12.72
N ARG A 114 6.99 5.23 -11.40
CA ARG A 114 8.07 4.45 -10.80
C ARG A 114 7.94 2.98 -11.14
N ASP A 115 6.77 2.41 -10.90
CA ASP A 115 6.54 0.98 -11.08
C ASP A 115 6.57 0.62 -12.55
N GLY A 116 5.99 1.44 -13.45
CA GLY A 116 6.12 1.21 -14.88
C GLY A 116 7.56 1.20 -15.36
N TYR A 117 8.37 2.13 -14.84
CA TYR A 117 9.79 2.20 -15.15
C TYR A 117 10.54 0.95 -14.66
N TYR A 118 10.42 0.58 -13.38
CA TYR A 118 11.18 -0.54 -12.80
C TYR A 118 10.69 -1.91 -13.25
N THR A 119 9.41 -2.07 -13.59
CA THR A 119 8.87 -3.33 -14.10
C THR A 119 9.03 -3.48 -15.61
N GLY A 120 9.31 -2.38 -16.32
CA GLY A 120 9.31 -2.35 -17.79
C GLY A 120 7.92 -2.43 -18.41
N ALA A 121 6.85 -2.28 -17.61
CA ALA A 121 5.49 -2.23 -18.11
C ALA A 121 5.24 -0.88 -18.82
N GLU A 122 5.24 -0.90 -20.16
CA GLU A 122 5.05 0.31 -20.99
C GLU A 122 3.70 1.02 -20.77
N HIS A 123 2.78 0.36 -20.09
CA HIS A 123 1.43 0.80 -19.75
C HIS A 123 1.36 1.96 -18.75
N ALA A 124 2.46 2.30 -18.06
CA ALA A 124 2.45 3.31 -16.99
C ALA A 124 2.90 4.72 -17.44
N LYS A 125 2.58 5.12 -18.68
CA LYS A 125 2.87 6.47 -19.15
C LYS A 125 1.78 7.43 -18.66
N ILE A 126 2.17 8.39 -17.81
CA ILE A 126 1.28 9.45 -17.34
C ILE A 126 1.96 10.82 -17.49
N ASP A 127 1.18 11.84 -17.79
CA ASP A 127 1.65 13.23 -17.83
C ASP A 127 1.33 13.94 -16.51
N HIS A 128 2.11 13.60 -15.46
CA HIS A 128 1.94 14.21 -14.13
C HIS A 128 2.16 15.73 -14.13
N LYS A 129 2.95 16.27 -15.07
CA LYS A 129 3.19 17.71 -15.17
C LYS A 129 1.92 18.43 -15.64
N ARG A 130 1.29 17.91 -16.70
CA ARG A 130 0.01 18.44 -17.17
C ARG A 130 -1.07 18.36 -16.10
N LEU A 131 -1.11 17.26 -15.34
CA LEU A 131 -2.05 17.07 -14.24
C LEU A 131 -1.81 18.08 -13.11
N THR A 132 -0.59 18.17 -12.58
CA THR A 132 -0.25 19.08 -11.47
C THR A 132 -0.48 20.55 -11.82
N GLN A 133 -0.12 20.98 -13.03
CA GLN A 133 -0.35 22.35 -13.50
C GLN A 133 -1.83 22.72 -13.68
N SER A 134 -2.69 21.74 -13.91
CA SER A 134 -4.15 21.95 -14.05
C SER A 134 -4.95 21.69 -12.78
N LEU A 135 -4.28 21.46 -11.64
CA LEU A 135 -4.97 21.37 -10.36
C LEU A 135 -5.59 22.72 -9.99
N GLU A 136 -6.77 22.66 -9.38
CA GLU A 136 -7.57 23.80 -8.95
C GLU A 136 -8.22 23.46 -7.60
N VAL A 137 -8.83 24.44 -6.92
CA VAL A 137 -9.62 24.16 -5.71
C VAL A 137 -11.05 24.63 -5.90
N TYR A 138 -11.99 23.70 -5.75
CA TYR A 138 -13.43 23.99 -5.78
C TYR A 138 -14.10 23.47 -4.52
N GLN A 139 -14.81 24.34 -3.80
CA GLN A 139 -15.50 24.00 -2.54
C GLN A 139 -14.60 23.25 -1.54
N LYS A 140 -13.35 23.74 -1.36
CA LYS A 140 -12.31 23.17 -0.48
C LYS A 140 -11.78 21.79 -0.88
N LYS A 141 -12.17 21.28 -2.06
CA LYS A 141 -11.68 20.03 -2.64
C LYS A 141 -10.75 20.28 -3.80
N LEU A 142 -9.83 19.35 -4.02
CA LEU A 142 -8.94 19.34 -5.16
C LEU A 142 -9.78 19.05 -6.41
N ALA A 143 -9.64 19.93 -7.38
CA ALA A 143 -10.30 19.85 -8.67
C ALA A 143 -9.26 19.82 -9.78
N LEU A 144 -9.71 19.47 -10.97
CA LEU A 144 -8.89 19.47 -12.19
C LEU A 144 -9.60 20.33 -13.23
N GLU A 145 -8.85 21.20 -13.90
CA GLU A 145 -9.36 21.92 -15.06
C GLU A 145 -9.84 20.94 -16.14
N LYS A 146 -11.00 21.24 -16.74
CA LYS A 146 -11.59 20.41 -17.80
C LYS A 146 -10.64 20.16 -18.98
N SER A 147 -9.74 21.11 -19.25
CA SER A 147 -8.74 21.01 -20.31
C SER A 147 -7.71 19.89 -20.09
N ALA A 148 -7.55 19.38 -18.87
CA ALA A 148 -6.64 18.27 -18.54
C ALA A 148 -7.34 16.91 -18.39
N LEU A 149 -8.62 16.83 -18.78
CA LEU A 149 -9.40 15.59 -18.69
C LEU A 149 -8.73 14.41 -19.41
N TYR A 150 -8.15 14.63 -20.59
CA TYR A 150 -7.46 13.58 -21.34
C TYR A 150 -6.24 13.01 -20.58
N SER A 151 -5.49 13.86 -19.87
CA SER A 151 -4.35 13.41 -19.05
C SER A 151 -4.83 12.59 -17.85
N PHE A 152 -5.97 12.98 -17.27
CA PHE A 152 -6.59 12.23 -16.18
C PHE A 152 -7.11 10.87 -16.64
N GLU A 153 -7.80 10.82 -17.78
CA GLU A 153 -8.26 9.57 -18.40
C GLU A 153 -7.09 8.64 -18.71
N SER A 154 -5.99 9.19 -19.25
CA SER A 154 -4.76 8.43 -19.47
C SER A 154 -4.22 7.86 -18.16
N MET A 155 -4.16 8.64 -17.07
CA MET A 155 -3.71 8.16 -15.76
C MET A 155 -4.59 7.02 -15.22
N MET A 156 -5.92 7.14 -15.35
CA MET A 156 -6.84 6.07 -14.94
C MET A 156 -6.67 4.81 -15.77
N HIS A 157 -6.45 4.95 -17.08
CA HIS A 157 -6.17 3.81 -17.96
C HIS A 157 -4.86 3.12 -17.58
N SER A 158 -3.79 3.90 -17.39
CA SER A 158 -2.48 3.41 -16.96
C SER A 158 -2.58 2.66 -15.63
N ARG A 159 -3.32 3.21 -14.66
CA ARG A 159 -3.58 2.52 -13.38
C ARG A 159 -4.28 1.18 -13.59
N TYR A 160 -5.37 1.15 -14.35
CA TYR A 160 -6.09 -0.10 -14.63
C TYR A 160 -5.19 -1.16 -15.26
N GLN A 161 -4.36 -0.77 -16.24
CA GLN A 161 -3.42 -1.67 -16.87
C GLN A 161 -2.35 -2.17 -15.90
N MET A 162 -1.77 -1.29 -15.07
CA MET A 162 -0.78 -1.66 -14.04
C MET A 162 -1.35 -2.65 -13.03
N PHE A 163 -2.60 -2.47 -12.58
CA PHE A 163 -3.27 -3.43 -11.72
C PHE A 163 -3.38 -4.81 -12.35
N LYS A 164 -3.67 -4.90 -13.64
CA LYS A 164 -3.80 -6.20 -14.32
C LYS A 164 -2.45 -6.83 -14.65
N ALA A 165 -1.51 -6.05 -15.14
CA ALA A 165 -0.24 -6.56 -15.68
C ALA A 165 0.80 -6.80 -14.58
N VAL A 166 0.76 -6.02 -13.49
CA VAL A 166 1.79 -6.03 -12.44
C VAL A 166 1.19 -6.46 -11.11
N TYR A 167 0.33 -5.63 -10.51
CA TYR A 167 -0.07 -5.83 -9.10
C TYR A 167 -0.91 -7.09 -8.88
N PHE A 168 -1.79 -7.44 -9.83
CA PHE A 168 -2.58 -8.67 -9.79
C PHE A 168 -2.04 -9.77 -10.69
N HIS A 169 -0.78 -9.66 -11.13
CA HIS A 169 -0.17 -10.74 -11.88
C HIS A 169 -0.13 -12.01 -11.02
N LYS A 170 -0.72 -13.11 -11.52
CA LYS A 170 -0.89 -14.37 -10.78
C LYS A 170 0.37 -14.92 -10.11
N THR A 171 1.55 -14.67 -10.71
CA THR A 171 2.83 -15.13 -10.12
C THR A 171 3.26 -14.26 -8.93
N VAL A 172 2.98 -12.95 -8.98
CA VAL A 172 3.21 -12.03 -7.85
C VAL A 172 2.27 -12.39 -6.70
N ARG A 173 0.96 -12.49 -7.00
CA ARG A 173 -0.05 -12.89 -6.01
C ARG A 173 0.25 -14.25 -5.37
N SER A 174 0.74 -15.22 -6.15
CA SER A 174 1.19 -16.50 -5.60
C SER A 174 2.30 -16.33 -4.56
N ALA A 175 3.28 -15.48 -4.82
CA ALA A 175 4.41 -15.28 -3.93
C ALA A 175 4.00 -14.53 -2.66
N GLU A 176 3.12 -13.54 -2.79
CA GLU A 176 2.52 -12.81 -1.68
C GLU A 176 1.70 -13.72 -0.77
N VAL A 177 0.84 -14.58 -1.33
CA VAL A 177 0.05 -15.55 -0.55
C VAL A 177 0.95 -16.50 0.25
N MET A 178 2.08 -16.92 -0.32
CA MET A 178 3.07 -17.75 0.40
C MET A 178 3.69 -17.01 1.57
N LEU A 179 4.21 -15.80 1.34
CA LEU A 179 4.80 -14.99 2.40
C LEU A 179 3.78 -14.67 3.51
N LEU A 180 2.55 -14.35 3.13
CA LEU A 180 1.45 -14.08 4.05
C LEU A 180 1.13 -15.28 4.94
N GLU A 181 1.01 -16.48 4.36
CA GLU A 181 0.80 -17.71 5.13
C GLU A 181 2.00 -18.01 6.05
N SER A 182 3.23 -17.86 5.56
CA SER A 182 4.44 -18.08 6.34
C SER A 182 4.49 -17.16 7.56
N MET A 183 4.25 -15.85 7.37
CA MET A 183 4.20 -14.87 8.45
C MET A 183 3.03 -15.14 9.42
N ARG A 184 1.84 -15.53 8.93
CA ARG A 184 0.70 -15.87 9.79
C ARG A 184 1.01 -17.00 10.76
N LEU A 185 1.62 -18.07 10.26
CA LEU A 185 2.00 -19.27 11.03
C LEU A 185 3.14 -18.98 12.01
N ALA A 186 4.01 -18.02 11.69
CA ALA A 186 5.19 -17.71 12.50
C ALA A 186 5.00 -16.57 13.51
N ASP A 187 3.94 -15.77 13.37
CA ASP A 187 3.77 -14.52 14.12
C ASP A 187 3.72 -14.71 15.65
N GLU A 188 3.18 -15.82 16.16
CA GLU A 188 3.18 -16.08 17.61
C GLU A 188 4.59 -16.26 18.17
N GLU A 189 5.47 -16.97 17.45
CA GLU A 189 6.87 -17.20 17.84
C GLU A 189 7.73 -15.95 17.61
N LEU A 190 7.51 -15.25 16.48
CA LEU A 190 8.35 -14.13 16.05
C LEU A 190 7.88 -12.76 16.57
N GLY A 191 6.68 -12.67 17.12
CA GLY A 191 6.09 -11.43 17.60
C GLY A 191 5.96 -10.35 16.52
N LEU A 192 5.75 -10.73 15.25
CA LEU A 192 5.73 -9.79 14.13
C LEU A 192 4.69 -8.68 14.32
N THR A 193 3.57 -8.99 14.99
CA THR A 193 2.49 -8.05 15.28
C THR A 193 2.48 -7.55 16.73
N SER A 194 3.62 -7.46 17.42
CA SER A 194 3.72 -7.01 18.82
C SER A 194 3.28 -5.55 19.04
N LEU A 195 3.30 -4.73 17.99
CA LEU A 195 3.01 -3.28 17.99
C LEU A 195 3.94 -2.42 18.86
N ASN A 196 5.06 -2.98 19.33
CA ASN A 196 6.14 -2.17 19.89
C ASN A 196 6.78 -1.37 18.75
N LEU A 197 6.78 -0.03 18.84
CA LEU A 197 7.30 0.82 17.77
C LEU A 197 8.80 0.64 17.54
N ILE A 198 9.58 0.38 18.60
CA ILE A 198 11.03 0.19 18.48
C ILE A 198 11.30 -1.08 17.67
N ASP A 199 10.64 -2.18 18.02
CA ASP A 199 10.77 -3.44 17.29
C ASP A 199 10.22 -3.31 15.87
N TYR A 200 9.12 -2.56 15.69
CA TYR A 200 8.46 -2.37 14.40
C TYR A 200 9.35 -1.68 13.37
N VAL A 201 10.06 -0.61 13.76
CA VAL A 201 10.93 0.14 12.82
C VAL A 201 12.16 -0.67 12.38
N GLU A 202 12.51 -1.73 13.12
CA GLU A 202 13.55 -2.68 12.73
C GLU A 202 13.04 -3.76 11.76
N LEU A 203 11.73 -3.93 11.62
CA LEU A 203 11.15 -4.89 10.69
C LEU A 203 11.28 -4.38 9.25
N THR A 204 12.19 -5.03 8.52
CA THR A 204 12.37 -4.91 7.07
C THR A 204 12.07 -6.24 6.38
N ASP A 205 11.87 -6.21 5.05
CA ASP A 205 11.69 -7.40 4.20
C ASP A 205 12.75 -8.46 4.48
N GLU A 206 14.02 -8.04 4.49
CA GLU A 206 15.17 -8.91 4.73
C GLU A 206 15.13 -9.50 6.16
N SER A 207 14.89 -8.65 7.17
CA SER A 207 14.84 -9.10 8.56
C SER A 207 13.74 -10.14 8.80
N VAL A 208 12.56 -9.95 8.19
CA VAL A 208 11.44 -10.87 8.34
C VAL A 208 11.71 -12.15 7.57
N LEU A 209 12.23 -12.06 6.34
CA LEU A 209 12.58 -13.26 5.57
C LEU A 209 13.63 -14.11 6.30
N LEU A 210 14.68 -13.48 6.85
CA LEU A 210 15.69 -14.17 7.66
C LEU A 210 15.07 -14.82 8.92
N LYS A 211 14.21 -14.10 9.63
CA LYS A 211 13.49 -14.66 10.80
C LYS A 211 12.69 -15.90 10.41
N LEU A 212 11.95 -15.87 9.29
CA LEU A 212 11.16 -17.00 8.78
C LEU A 212 12.04 -18.21 8.41
N LEU A 213 13.17 -17.98 7.73
CA LEU A 213 14.12 -19.04 7.35
C LEU A 213 14.83 -19.66 8.58
N SER A 214 15.00 -18.86 9.64
CA SER A 214 15.65 -19.28 10.90
C SER A 214 14.73 -20.00 11.89
N LEU A 215 13.42 -20.10 11.60
CA LEU A 215 12.44 -20.68 12.50
C LEU A 215 12.84 -22.08 13.00
N SER A 216 12.65 -22.28 14.30
CA SER A 216 12.86 -23.58 14.92
C SER A 216 11.72 -24.53 14.50
N GLY A 217 12.07 -25.71 14.00
CA GLY A 217 11.09 -26.71 13.53
C GLY A 217 10.32 -27.43 14.65
N ARG A 218 10.09 -26.77 15.79
CA ARG A 218 9.55 -27.36 17.03
C ARG A 218 8.09 -27.79 16.87
N THR A 219 7.28 -27.01 16.14
CA THR A 219 5.89 -27.33 15.84
C THR A 219 5.71 -27.68 14.36
N SER A 220 4.59 -28.32 14.01
CA SER A 220 4.23 -28.55 12.59
C SER A 220 4.01 -27.24 11.84
N GLU A 221 3.44 -26.23 12.50
CA GLU A 221 3.18 -24.90 11.92
C GLU A 221 4.47 -24.15 11.62
N LEU A 222 5.43 -24.12 12.53
CA LEU A 222 6.72 -23.46 12.31
C LEU A 222 7.56 -24.17 11.24
N ARG A 223 7.53 -25.51 11.19
CA ARG A 223 8.14 -26.27 10.08
C ARG A 223 7.53 -25.89 8.74
N ARG A 224 6.21 -25.72 8.69
CA ARG A 224 5.49 -25.33 7.49
C ARG A 224 5.80 -23.88 7.09
N ALA A 225 5.79 -22.95 8.03
CA ALA A 225 6.14 -21.56 7.81
C ALA A 225 7.53 -21.42 7.19
N LYS A 226 8.52 -22.10 7.79
CA LYS A 226 9.90 -22.16 7.28
C LYS A 226 9.95 -22.73 5.86
N LYS A 227 9.30 -23.88 5.63
CA LYS A 227 9.26 -24.52 4.31
C LYS A 227 8.68 -23.59 3.25
N ILE A 228 7.60 -22.88 3.54
CA ILE A 228 7.00 -21.91 2.61
C ILE A 228 7.96 -20.76 2.31
N ALA A 229 8.71 -20.27 3.29
CA ALA A 229 9.72 -19.22 3.09
C ALA A 229 10.90 -19.72 2.24
N GLU A 230 11.38 -20.96 2.48
CA GLU A 230 12.39 -21.61 1.65
C GLU A 230 11.90 -21.78 0.20
N ASP A 231 10.65 -22.19 0.01
CA ASP A 231 10.04 -22.35 -1.32
C ASP A 231 9.89 -21.00 -2.04
N TYR A 232 9.49 -19.96 -1.33
CA TYR A 232 9.47 -18.59 -1.85
C TYR A 232 10.86 -18.16 -2.32
N GLN A 233 11.90 -18.36 -1.49
CA GLN A 233 13.28 -17.98 -1.80
C GLN A 233 13.84 -18.77 -2.99
N ASN A 234 13.50 -20.07 -3.08
CA ASN A 234 13.91 -20.95 -4.18
C ASN A 234 13.00 -20.86 -5.42
N ARG A 235 12.06 -19.91 -5.44
CA ARG A 235 11.08 -19.69 -6.52
C ARG A 235 10.20 -20.92 -6.83
N GLN A 236 10.01 -21.79 -5.84
CA GLN A 236 9.05 -22.91 -5.87
C GLN A 236 7.65 -22.38 -5.51
N LEU A 237 7.11 -21.53 -6.39
CA LEU A 237 5.86 -20.82 -6.14
C LEU A 237 4.62 -21.68 -6.34
N LEU A 238 3.55 -21.37 -5.60
CA LEU A 238 2.22 -21.93 -5.83
C LEU A 238 1.80 -21.72 -7.30
N LYS A 239 1.03 -22.67 -7.83
CA LYS A 239 0.49 -22.57 -9.19
C LYS A 239 -0.95 -22.10 -9.14
N CYS A 240 -1.22 -20.97 -9.77
CA CYS A 240 -2.58 -20.52 -10.02
C CYS A 240 -3.26 -21.48 -11.00
N VAL A 241 -4.24 -22.25 -10.51
CA VAL A 241 -5.02 -23.22 -11.30
C VAL A 241 -6.34 -22.65 -11.81
N PHE A 242 -6.81 -21.54 -11.23
CA PHE A 242 -8.04 -20.87 -11.59
C PHE A 242 -7.98 -19.39 -11.22
N GLU A 243 -8.47 -18.54 -12.13
CA GLU A 243 -8.58 -17.09 -11.95
C GLU A 243 -9.88 -16.62 -12.59
N ARG A 244 -10.56 -15.65 -11.94
CA ARG A 244 -11.74 -15.01 -12.51
C ARG A 244 -11.84 -13.56 -12.05
N ILE A 245 -12.03 -12.66 -13.01
CA ILE A 245 -12.35 -11.26 -12.75
C ILE A 245 -13.86 -11.14 -12.47
N LEU A 246 -14.21 -10.43 -11.40
CA LEU A 246 -15.60 -10.17 -11.01
C LEU A 246 -15.92 -8.69 -11.24
N THR A 247 -17.00 -8.40 -11.95
CA THR A 247 -17.41 -7.04 -12.32
C THR A 247 -18.49 -6.46 -11.40
N ASN A 248 -19.20 -7.30 -10.64
CA ASN A 248 -20.25 -6.85 -9.71
C ASN A 248 -19.72 -6.76 -8.28
N LYS A 249 -20.21 -5.76 -7.52
CA LYS A 249 -20.12 -5.67 -6.04
C LYS A 249 -20.89 -6.81 -5.33
N ALA A 250 -21.03 -7.98 -5.94
CA ALA A 250 -21.21 -9.19 -5.19
C ALA A 250 -19.94 -9.34 -4.34
N LYS A 251 -19.94 -8.66 -3.19
CA LYS A 251 -18.93 -8.81 -2.16
C LYS A 251 -18.91 -10.31 -1.90
N LEU A 252 -17.94 -11.01 -2.48
CA LEU A 252 -17.25 -12.02 -1.72
C LEU A 252 -16.72 -11.25 -0.51
N GLY A 253 -17.59 -11.06 0.49
CA GLY A 253 -17.12 -10.66 1.79
C GLY A 253 -16.12 -11.71 2.24
N LYS A 254 -15.55 -11.53 3.42
CA LYS A 254 -14.88 -12.64 4.11
C LYS A 254 -15.79 -13.87 4.33
N MET A 255 -17.05 -13.86 3.87
CA MET A 255 -17.86 -15.03 3.54
C MET A 255 -17.35 -15.78 2.29
N LYS A 256 -16.82 -16.99 2.37
CA LYS A 256 -16.04 -17.65 3.40
C LYS A 256 -14.93 -18.30 2.60
N THR A 257 -13.79 -17.63 2.46
CA THR A 257 -12.60 -18.17 1.80
C THR A 257 -12.34 -19.58 2.33
N SER A 258 -12.51 -19.78 3.65
CA SER A 258 -12.52 -21.08 4.33
C SER A 258 -13.59 -22.07 3.83
N GLN A 259 -14.86 -21.67 3.62
CA GLN A 259 -15.86 -22.60 3.06
C GLN A 259 -15.55 -22.98 1.62
N LEU A 260 -15.03 -22.04 0.82
CA LEU A 260 -14.65 -22.36 -0.55
C LEU A 260 -13.44 -23.30 -0.55
N ARG A 261 -12.46 -23.07 0.33
CA ARG A 261 -11.31 -23.95 0.57
C ARG A 261 -11.77 -25.36 0.94
N ASN A 262 -12.68 -25.49 1.91
CA ASN A 262 -13.26 -26.75 2.35
C ASN A 262 -14.07 -27.45 1.23
N LYS A 263 -14.85 -26.71 0.45
CA LYS A 263 -15.61 -27.24 -0.70
C LYS A 263 -14.68 -27.76 -1.79
N ILE A 264 -13.59 -27.04 -2.10
CA ILE A 264 -12.58 -27.46 -3.07
C ILE A 264 -11.89 -28.72 -2.54
N SER A 265 -11.44 -28.72 -1.28
CA SER A 265 -10.79 -29.87 -0.63
C SER A 265 -11.63 -31.14 -0.74
N LYS A 266 -12.92 -31.07 -0.39
CA LYS A 266 -13.84 -32.21 -0.48
C LYS A 266 -14.00 -32.74 -1.90
N LYS A 267 -14.00 -31.86 -2.91
CA LYS A 267 -14.18 -32.26 -4.32
C LYS A 267 -12.90 -32.77 -4.96
N SER A 268 -11.75 -32.16 -4.64
CA SER A 268 -10.45 -32.50 -5.23
C SER A 268 -9.70 -33.60 -4.48
N ARG A 269 -10.10 -33.92 -3.24
CA ARG A 269 -9.38 -34.79 -2.30
C ARG A 269 -7.97 -34.27 -1.94
N VAL A 270 -7.71 -33.00 -2.18
CA VAL A 270 -6.48 -32.31 -1.76
C VAL A 270 -6.68 -31.81 -0.33
N ASN A 271 -5.65 -31.91 0.51
CA ASN A 271 -5.69 -31.38 1.87
C ASN A 271 -6.05 -29.88 1.84
N GLU A 272 -6.97 -29.46 2.71
CA GLU A 272 -7.42 -28.07 2.79
C GLU A 272 -6.24 -27.10 2.95
N ASN A 273 -5.22 -27.49 3.71
CA ASN A 273 -4.02 -26.69 3.93
C ASN A 273 -3.26 -26.38 2.63
N GLU A 274 -3.30 -27.26 1.63
CA GLU A 274 -2.58 -27.10 0.36
C GLU A 274 -3.38 -26.28 -0.68
N ILE A 275 -4.60 -25.85 -0.34
CA ILE A 275 -5.44 -25.06 -1.24
C ILE A 275 -5.35 -23.61 -0.82
N PHE A 276 -4.99 -22.69 -1.70
CA PHE A 276 -4.94 -21.26 -1.38
C PHE A 276 -6.01 -20.52 -2.18
N ILE A 277 -6.67 -19.55 -1.55
CA ILE A 277 -7.67 -18.72 -2.21
C ILE A 277 -7.35 -17.29 -1.88
N ASP A 278 -7.01 -16.55 -2.94
CA ASP A 278 -6.74 -15.13 -2.89
C ASP A 278 -7.94 -14.35 -3.43
N SER A 279 -8.32 -13.29 -2.73
CA SER A 279 -9.35 -12.37 -3.15
C SER A 279 -8.92 -10.97 -2.73
N SER A 280 -8.09 -10.32 -3.54
CA SER A 280 -7.75 -8.93 -3.29
C SER A 280 -9.00 -8.06 -3.39
N ILE A 281 -9.20 -7.23 -2.36
CA ILE A 281 -10.28 -6.24 -2.30
C ILE A 281 -9.83 -4.86 -2.81
N THR A 282 -8.56 -4.70 -3.16
CA THR A 282 -8.00 -3.45 -3.64
C THR A 282 -8.63 -3.10 -4.98
N SER A 283 -9.25 -1.91 -5.04
CA SER A 283 -9.92 -1.50 -6.28
C SER A 283 -8.90 -1.10 -7.34
N SER A 284 -9.03 -1.69 -8.53
CA SER A 284 -8.19 -1.37 -9.69
C SER A 284 -8.40 0.07 -10.19
N LEU A 285 -9.57 0.65 -9.91
CA LEU A 285 -9.86 2.06 -10.11
C LEU A 285 -10.14 2.73 -8.76
N PRO A 286 -9.67 3.96 -8.51
CA PRO A 286 -10.07 4.68 -7.32
C PRO A 286 -11.60 4.83 -7.31
N LEU A 287 -12.25 4.31 -6.28
CA LEU A 287 -13.69 4.50 -6.10
C LEU A 287 -13.88 5.87 -5.46
N ALA A 288 -14.66 6.72 -6.12
CA ALA A 288 -15.12 8.00 -5.58
C ALA A 288 -15.97 7.82 -4.33
#